data_AF-A0A3R8ZPW7-F1
#
_entry.id   AF-A0A3R8ZPW7-F1
#
_cell.length_a   1.000
_cell.length_b   1.000
_cell.length_c   1.000
_cell.angle_alpha   90.00
_cell.angle_beta   90.00
_cell.angle_gamma   90.00
#
_symmetry.space_group_name_H-M   'P 1'
#
loop_
_entity.id
_entity.type
_entity.pdbx_description
1 polymer ?
#
loop_
_entity_poly.entity_id
_entity_poly.type
_entity_poly.pdbx_seq_one_letter_code
_entity_poly.pdbx_strand_id
1 'polypeptide(L)'
;MRHLFYVTQEEAVEAGMTHEGKLFGVPAWLRVDSDEQVTGTPKVPVLHVWCWIADMAMELKACFFYEDEVIESPISIGRRLGAE
;
A
#
# COMPACT_ATOMS: atom_id res chain seq x y z
N MET A 1 1.87 5.37 24.43
CA MET A 1 1.00 4.18 24.31
C MET A 1 0.90 3.86 22.84
N ARG A 2 1.39 2.69 22.39
CA ARG A 2 1.18 2.27 20.99
C ARG A 2 -0.31 2.04 20.78
N HIS A 3 -0.94 2.85 19.93
CA HIS A 3 -2.30 2.56 19.49
C HIS A 3 -2.23 1.34 18.57
N LEU A 4 -2.41 0.13 19.11
CA LEU A 4 -2.37 -1.14 18.36
C LEU A 4 -3.32 -1.20 17.16
N PHE A 5 -4.24 -0.24 17.05
CA PHE A 5 -5.25 -0.15 16.02
C PHE A 5 -4.84 0.68 14.81
N TYR A 6 -3.80 1.53 14.91
CA TYR A 6 -3.45 2.47 13.85
C TYR A 6 -1.96 2.84 13.88
N VAL A 7 -1.32 2.82 12.71
CA VAL A 7 0.05 3.31 12.49
C VAL A 7 -0.02 4.81 12.26
N THR A 8 0.62 5.59 13.14
CA THR A 8 0.59 7.06 13.04
C THR A 8 1.47 7.57 11.90
N GLN A 9 1.30 8.85 11.54
CA GLN A 9 2.19 9.49 10.56
C GLN A 9 3.63 9.56 11.08
N GLU A 10 3.83 9.85 12.35
CA GLU A 10 5.16 9.89 12.98
C GLU A 10 5.86 8.53 12.89
N GLU A 11 5.17 7.45 13.28
CA GLU A 11 5.69 6.08 13.17
C GLU A 11 6.00 5.70 11.71
N ALA A 12 5.15 6.14 10.77
CA ALA A 12 5.36 5.89 9.35
C ALA A 12 6.59 6.62 8.80
N VAL A 13 6.78 7.89 9.19
CA VAL A 13 7.94 8.69 8.80
C VAL A 13 9.23 8.11 9.42
N GLU A 14 9.19 7.71 10.70
CA GLU A 14 10.31 7.01 11.35
C GLU A 14 10.66 5.69 10.66
N ALA A 15 9.66 4.98 10.13
CA ALA A 15 9.84 3.76 9.33
C ALA A 15 10.25 4.04 7.86
N GLY A 16 10.46 5.30 7.47
CA GLY A 16 10.94 5.69 6.15
C GLY A 16 9.85 5.79 5.08
N MET A 17 8.57 5.89 5.46
CA MET A 17 7.48 6.15 4.51
C MET A 17 7.52 7.60 4.05
N THR A 18 7.16 7.84 2.78
CA THR A 18 7.28 9.15 2.13
C THR A 18 5.96 9.77 1.74
N HIS A 19 4.90 8.97 1.59
CA HIS A 19 3.58 9.41 1.14
C HIS A 19 2.45 8.78 1.96
N GLU A 20 1.33 9.47 2.00
CA GLU A 20 0.01 8.93 2.33
C GLU A 20 -0.69 8.55 1.04
N GLY A 21 -1.37 7.40 1.02
CA GLY A 21 -2.07 6.94 -0.15
C GLY A 21 -3.05 5.81 0.14
N LYS A 22 -3.28 4.97 -0.86
CA LYS A 22 -4.12 3.77 -0.75
C LYS A 22 -3.44 2.55 -1.36
N LEU A 23 -3.60 1.40 -0.71
CA LEU A 23 -3.30 0.06 -1.24
C LEU A 23 -4.61 -0.70 -1.34
N PHE A 24 -4.99 -1.20 -2.51
CA PHE A 24 -6.22 -2.00 -2.69
C PHE A 24 -7.47 -1.33 -2.10
N GLY A 25 -7.57 0.00 -2.26
CA GLY A 25 -8.65 0.83 -1.76
C GLY A 25 -8.57 1.22 -0.28
N VAL A 26 -7.65 0.64 0.51
CA VAL A 26 -7.52 0.96 1.95
C VAL A 26 -6.47 2.04 2.21
N PRO A 27 -6.67 2.93 3.20
CA PRO A 27 -5.68 3.95 3.56
C PRO A 27 -4.34 3.35 4.00
N ALA A 28 -3.25 3.83 3.41
CA ALA A 28 -1.90 3.30 3.62
C ALA A 28 -0.85 4.41 3.71
N TRP A 29 0.27 4.08 4.35
CA TRP A 29 1.53 4.80 4.22
C TRP A 29 2.36 4.13 3.14
N LEU A 30 2.93 4.93 2.24
CA LEU A 30 3.65 4.46 1.07
C LEU A 30 5.07 5.01 1.08
N ARG A 31 6.01 4.19 0.63
CA ARG A 31 7.35 4.61 0.23
C ARG A 31 7.46 4.40 -1.28
N VAL A 32 7.62 5.50 -1.99
CA VAL A 32 7.85 5.50 -3.43
C VAL A 32 9.35 5.46 -3.65
N ASP A 33 9.86 4.32 -4.12
CA ASP A 33 11.28 4.09 -4.37
C ASP A 33 11.62 4.41 -5.85
N SER A 34 10.70 4.13 -6.78
CA SER A 34 10.73 4.53 -8.19
C SER A 34 9.31 4.58 -8.78
N ASP A 35 9.16 4.94 -10.06
CA ASP A 35 7.86 4.95 -10.75
C ASP A 35 7.21 3.55 -10.81
N GLU A 36 8.01 2.48 -10.74
CA GLU A 36 7.54 1.09 -10.81
C GLU A 36 7.56 0.39 -9.44
N GLN A 37 8.21 0.98 -8.44
CA GLN A 37 8.40 0.34 -7.14
C GLN A 37 7.83 1.20 -6.01
N VAL A 38 6.73 0.70 -5.44
CA VAL A 38 6.06 1.29 -4.27
C VAL A 38 5.94 0.25 -3.17
N THR A 39 6.53 0.55 -2.02
CA THR A 39 6.31 -0.22 -0.78
C THR A 39 5.17 0.43 -0.02
N GLY A 40 4.27 -0.35 0.60
CA GLY A 40 3.16 0.22 1.36
C GLY A 40 2.79 -0.58 2.60
N THR A 41 2.30 0.12 3.62
CA THR A 41 1.72 -0.47 4.83
C THR A 41 0.36 0.16 5.12
N PRO A 42 -0.73 -0.62 5.25
CA PRO A 42 -2.02 -0.11 5.67
C PRO A 42 -1.93 0.59 7.02
N LYS A 43 -2.67 1.69 7.13
CA LYS A 43 -2.70 2.48 8.37
C LYS A 43 -3.34 1.72 9.53
N VAL A 44 -4.26 0.81 9.24
CA VAL A 44 -4.86 -0.10 10.22
C VAL A 44 -4.22 -1.48 10.03
N PRO A 45 -3.48 -2.02 11.03
CA PRO A 45 -2.73 -3.26 10.86
C PRO A 45 -3.56 -4.47 10.41
N VAL A 46 -4.82 -4.58 10.82
CA VAL A 46 -5.70 -5.70 10.41
C VAL A 46 -5.98 -5.71 8.90
N LEU A 47 -5.85 -4.56 8.22
CA LEU A 47 -6.04 -4.46 6.78
C LEU A 47 -4.87 -5.04 5.98
N HIS A 48 -3.76 -5.43 6.62
CA HIS A 48 -2.74 -6.26 5.96
C HIS A 48 -3.32 -7.58 5.43
N VAL A 49 -4.26 -8.17 6.17
CA VAL A 49 -4.95 -9.40 5.73
C VAL A 49 -5.75 -9.14 4.45
N TRP A 50 -6.41 -7.97 4.35
CA TRP A 50 -7.12 -7.58 3.13
C TRP A 50 -6.16 -7.40 1.95
N CYS A 51 -5.06 -6.69 2.15
CA CYS A 51 -4.05 -6.51 1.11
C CYS A 51 -3.50 -7.85 0.62
N TRP A 52 -3.25 -8.79 1.54
CA TRP A 52 -2.79 -10.13 1.19
C TRP A 52 -3.83 -10.91 0.36
N ILE A 53 -5.11 -10.85 0.73
CA ILE A 53 -6.19 -11.47 -0.05
C ILE A 53 -6.30 -10.84 -1.44
N ALA A 54 -6.19 -9.51 -1.55
CA ALA A 54 -6.25 -8.82 -2.83
C ALA A 54 -5.08 -9.18 -3.74
N ASP A 55 -3.87 -9.30 -3.18
CA ASP A 55 -2.67 -9.72 -3.89
C ASP A 55 -2.80 -11.16 -4.42
N MET A 56 -3.23 -12.10 -3.57
CA MET A 56 -3.52 -13.48 -4.00
C MET A 56 -4.60 -13.54 -5.09
N ALA A 57 -5.63 -12.68 -5.02
CA ALA A 57 -6.66 -12.62 -6.03
C ALA A 57 -6.13 -12.11 -7.38
N MET A 58 -5.16 -11.19 -7.36
CA MET A 58 -4.46 -10.73 -8.57
C MET A 58 -3.54 -11.79 -9.15
N GLU A 59 -2.79 -12.51 -8.31
CA GLU A 59 -1.98 -13.66 -8.74
C GLU A 59 -2.85 -14.76 -9.35
N LEU A 60 -3.98 -15.08 -8.71
CA LEU A 60 -4.94 -16.04 -9.23
C LEU A 60 -5.53 -15.55 -10.56
N LYS A 61 -5.87 -14.25 -10.67
CA LYS A 61 -6.30 -13.64 -11.92
C LYS A 61 -5.23 -13.87 -13.00
N ALA A 62 -3.95 -13.64 -12.71
CA ALA A 62 -2.87 -13.85 -13.67
C ALA A 62 -2.80 -15.28 -14.24
N CYS A 63 -3.26 -16.31 -13.51
CA CYS A 63 -3.35 -17.68 -14.03
C CYS A 63 -4.41 -17.89 -15.14
N PHE A 64 -5.37 -16.97 -15.30
CA PHE A 64 -6.51 -17.13 -16.20
C PHE A 64 -6.53 -16.13 -17.37
N PHE A 65 -5.56 -15.22 -17.47
CA PHE A 65 -5.52 -14.17 -18.50
C PHE A 65 -4.42 -14.40 -19.55
N TYR A 66 -4.56 -13.77 -20.72
CA TYR A 66 -3.61 -13.88 -21.84
C TYR A 66 -2.27 -13.21 -21.52
N GLU A 67 -1.17 -13.69 -22.12
CA GLU A 67 0.23 -13.30 -21.84
C GLU A 67 0.50 -11.77 -21.88
N ASP A 68 -0.35 -11.00 -22.57
CA ASP A 68 -0.16 -9.55 -22.79
C ASP A 68 -1.12 -8.64 -21.99
N GLU A 69 -1.95 -9.17 -21.06
CA GLU A 69 -2.83 -8.32 -20.26
C GLU A 69 -2.08 -7.66 -19.08
N VAL A 70 -1.95 -6.33 -19.13
CA VAL A 70 -1.44 -5.53 -18.02
C VAL A 70 -2.49 -5.45 -16.91
N ILE A 71 -2.16 -6.00 -15.75
CA ILE A 71 -3.00 -5.86 -14.55
C ILE A 71 -2.47 -4.67 -13.75
N GLU A 72 -3.19 -3.55 -13.79
CA GLU A 72 -2.87 -2.40 -12.94
C GLU A 72 -3.15 -2.73 -11.47
N SER A 73 -2.12 -2.64 -10.62
CA SER A 73 -2.29 -2.75 -9.18
C SER A 73 -2.98 -1.49 -8.66
N PRO A 74 -4.09 -1.60 -7.89
CA PRO A 74 -4.87 -0.47 -7.40
C PRO A 74 -4.15 0.24 -6.23
N ILE A 75 -3.06 0.93 -6.57
CA ILE A 75 -2.25 1.75 -5.67
C ILE A 75 -2.47 3.21 -6.05
N SER A 76 -2.79 4.04 -5.06
CA SER A 76 -2.94 5.48 -5.27
C SER A 76 -1.96 6.23 -4.38
N ILE A 77 -0.97 6.88 -5.00
CA ILE A 77 -0.05 7.78 -4.29
C ILE A 77 -0.77 9.12 -4.07
N GLY A 78 -0.83 9.55 -2.81
CA GLY A 78 -1.44 10.81 -2.43
C GLY A 78 -0.42 11.81 -1.91
N ARG A 79 -0.74 12.41 -0.76
CA ARG A 79 0.02 13.51 -0.16
C ARG A 79 1.40 13.05 0.31
N ARG A 80 2.44 13.85 0.08
CA ARG A 80 3.79 13.64 0.64
C ARG A 80 3.80 13.89 2.16
N LEU A 81 4.48 13.02 2.91
CA LEU A 81 4.67 13.19 4.35
C LEU A 81 5.80 14.18 4.62
N GLY A 82 5.62 15.06 5.62
CA GLY A 82 6.63 16.03 6.03
C GLY A 82 6.80 17.25 5.11
N ALA A 83 5.94 17.41 4.10
CA ALA A 83 5.78 18.70 3.41
C ALA A 83 4.72 19.51 4.18
N GLU A 84 5.17 20.35 5.10
CA GLU A 84 4.37 21.48 5.60
C GLU A 84 4.51 22.68 4.67
#